data_AF-A0A932ZZP3-F1
#
_entry.id   AF-A0A932ZZP3-F1
#
_cell.length_a   1.000
_cell.length_b   1.000
_cell.length_c   1.000
_cell.angle_alpha   90.00
_cell.angle_beta   90.00
_cell.angle_gamma   90.00
#
_symmetry.space_group_name_H-M   'P 1'
#
loop_
_entity.id
_entity.type
_entity.pdbx_description
1 polymer ?
#
loop_
_entity_poly.entity_id
_entity_poly.type
_entity_poly.pdbx_seq_one_letter_code
_entity_poly.pdbx_strand_id
1 'polypeptide(L)'
;MASVAEGSVAVSTTSLQTTRLGLRANLAQFTLLVIVNAFVGAMVGLERTVLPLIAGADFGLASKTAALSFLVAFGIVKALANLAAGGLSDRLGRKGILVAGWLVGLPVPVMIMLAPTWNWVVLANVLLGINQGLC
;
A
#
# COMPACT_ATOMS: atom_id res chain seq x y z
N MET A 1 -69.44 22.28 17.08
CA MET A 1 -68.58 21.69 16.02
C MET A 1 -67.39 22.61 15.80
N ALA A 2 -66.21 22.23 16.31
CA ALA A 2 -64.85 22.62 15.88
C ALA A 2 -63.88 22.34 17.03
N SER A 3 -63.46 21.08 17.17
CA SER A 3 -62.30 20.68 17.96
C SER A 3 -61.08 20.83 17.05
N VAL A 4 -60.23 21.82 17.33
CA VAL A 4 -58.92 21.97 16.68
C VAL A 4 -57.95 21.12 17.48
N ALA A 5 -57.50 20.02 16.89
CA ALA A 5 -56.52 19.11 17.45
C ALA A 5 -55.12 19.76 17.41
N GLU A 6 -54.53 19.98 18.58
CA GLU A 6 -53.11 20.31 18.73
C GLU A 6 -52.29 19.07 18.37
N GLY A 7 -51.79 19.03 17.14
CA GLY A 7 -50.80 18.05 16.69
C GLY A 7 -49.46 18.32 17.36
N SER A 8 -49.18 17.63 18.46
CA SER A 8 -47.84 17.56 19.06
C SER A 8 -46.89 16.89 18.07
N VAL A 9 -46.11 17.70 17.35
CA VAL A 9 -44.99 17.23 16.54
C VAL A 9 -43.91 16.75 17.51
N ALA A 10 -43.90 15.45 17.77
CA ALA A 10 -42.81 14.79 18.48
C ALA A 10 -41.52 14.94 17.66
N VAL A 11 -40.71 15.95 18.00
CA VAL A 11 -39.34 16.07 17.55
C VAL A 11 -38.61 14.81 18.02
N SER A 12 -38.37 13.88 17.10
CA SER A 12 -37.49 12.73 17.36
C SER A 12 -36.12 13.29 17.73
N THR A 13 -35.80 13.25 19.01
CA THR A 13 -34.46 13.52 19.52
C THR A 13 -33.54 12.44 18.99
N THR A 14 -32.89 12.71 17.85
CA THR A 14 -31.77 11.91 17.37
C THR A 14 -30.74 11.85 18.49
N SER A 15 -30.66 10.72 19.18
CA SER A 15 -29.64 10.50 20.20
C SER A 15 -28.29 10.70 19.52
N LEU A 16 -27.56 11.75 19.88
CA LEU A 16 -26.17 11.91 19.48
C LEU A 16 -25.41 10.75 20.11
N GLN A 17 -25.25 9.64 19.38
CA GLN A 17 -24.36 8.58 19.78
C GLN A 17 -22.97 9.20 19.90
N THR A 18 -22.50 9.36 21.13
CA THR A 18 -21.17 9.88 21.43
C THR A 18 -20.15 8.92 20.82
N THR A 19 -19.52 9.34 19.74
CA THR A 19 -18.52 8.56 19.02
C THR A 19 -17.38 8.21 19.99
N ARG A 20 -17.32 6.95 20.41
CA ARG A 20 -16.26 6.46 21.30
C ARG A 20 -14.93 6.47 20.54
N LEU A 21 -14.03 7.38 20.91
CA LEU A 21 -12.72 7.51 20.26
C LEU A 21 -11.86 6.26 20.53
N GLY A 22 -11.51 5.53 19.46
CA GLY A 22 -10.76 4.27 19.55
C GLY A 22 -9.24 4.42 19.72
N LEU A 23 -8.67 5.60 19.43
CA LEU A 23 -7.21 5.80 19.43
C LEU A 23 -6.60 5.63 20.82
N ARG A 24 -7.18 6.28 21.84
CA ARG A 24 -6.75 6.19 23.24
C ARG A 24 -6.90 4.77 23.80
N ALA A 25 -7.99 4.09 23.45
CA ALA A 25 -8.27 2.73 23.89
C ALA A 25 -7.31 1.68 23.28
N ASN A 26 -6.74 1.96 22.11
CA ASN A 26 -5.85 1.06 21.38
C ASN A 26 -4.46 1.66 21.16
N LEU A 27 -3.98 2.52 22.07
CA LEU A 27 -2.69 3.21 21.90
C LEU A 27 -1.54 2.26 21.59
N ALA A 28 -1.47 1.10 22.26
CA ALA A 28 -0.42 0.12 22.00
C ALA A 28 -0.45 -0.40 20.54
N GLN A 29 -1.63 -0.75 20.01
CA GLN A 29 -1.78 -1.21 18.62
C GLN A 29 -1.52 -0.09 17.62
N PHE A 30 -2.02 1.12 17.92
CA PHE A 30 -1.79 2.29 17.09
C PHE A 30 -0.29 2.65 17.02
N THR A 31 0.40 2.68 18.17
CA THR A 31 1.84 2.93 18.23
C THR A 31 2.61 1.84 17.50
N LEU A 32 2.25 0.56 17.66
CA LEU A 32 2.88 -0.53 16.91
C LEU A 32 2.70 -0.33 15.39
N LEU A 33 1.49 -0.01 14.94
CA LEU A 33 1.21 0.25 13.52
C LEU A 33 2.04 1.43 12.99
N VAL A 34 2.13 2.52 13.74
CA VAL A 34 2.93 3.69 13.39
C VAL A 34 4.40 3.33 13.26
N ILE A 35 4.96 2.60 14.23
CA ILE A 35 6.35 2.17 14.22
C ILE A 35 6.63 1.25 13.01
N VAL A 36 5.77 0.26 12.77
CA VAL A 36 5.92 -0.67 11.64
C VAL A 36 5.85 0.10 10.31
N ASN A 37 4.87 0.97 10.13
CA ASN A 37 4.76 1.78 8.91
C ASN A 37 5.95 2.73 8.74
N ALA A 38 6.50 3.28 9.83
CA ALA A 38 7.69 4.12 9.78
C ALA A 38 8.92 3.32 9.29
N PHE A 39 9.15 2.12 9.83
CA PHE A 39 10.25 1.25 9.39
C PHE A 39 10.08 0.78 7.94
N VAL A 40 8.88 0.36 7.56
CA VAL A 40 8.59 -0.03 6.17
C VAL A 40 8.80 1.15 5.23
N GLY A 41 8.28 2.33 5.59
CA GLY A 41 8.47 3.56 4.81
C GLY A 41 9.94 3.96 4.69
N ALA A 42 10.70 3.87 5.78
CA ALA A 42 12.14 4.15 5.76
C ALA A 42 12.89 3.18 4.86
N MET A 43 12.61 1.87 4.94
CA MET A 43 13.26 0.85 4.11
C MET A 43 12.96 1.07 2.62
N VAL A 44 11.69 1.28 2.26
CA VAL A 44 11.28 1.56 0.86
C VAL A 44 11.88 2.88 0.37
N GLY A 45 12.00 3.89 1.26
CA GLY A 45 12.65 5.15 0.97
C GLY A 45 14.13 4.98 0.64
N LEU A 46 14.86 4.21 1.46
CA LEU A 46 16.26 3.87 1.25
C LEU A 46 16.46 3.10 -0.05
N GLU A 47 15.62 2.12 -0.34
CA GLU A 47 15.68 1.36 -1.59
C GLU A 47 15.63 2.31 -2.82
N ARG A 48 14.69 3.26 -2.83
CA ARG A 48 14.51 4.20 -3.95
C ARG A 48 15.65 5.20 -4.12
N THR A 49 16.35 5.55 -3.05
CA THR A 49 17.50 6.47 -3.11
C THR A 49 18.81 5.74 -3.40
N VAL A 50 18.95 4.50 -2.92
CA VAL A 50 20.20 3.73 -3.01
C VAL A 50 20.29 2.92 -4.31
N LEU A 51 19.21 2.30 -4.79
CA LEU A 51 19.27 1.46 -6.00
C LEU A 51 19.77 2.22 -7.25
N PRO A 52 19.36 3.47 -7.53
CA PRO A 52 19.90 4.22 -8.66
C PRO A 52 21.38 4.61 -8.50
N LEU A 53 21.89 4.67 -7.27
CA LEU A 53 23.32 4.90 -7.00
C LEU A 53 24.12 3.62 -7.27
N ILE A 54 23.63 2.46 -6.80
CA ILE A 54 24.20 1.13 -7.09
C ILE A 54 24.23 0.88 -8.60
N ALA A 55 23.19 1.28 -9.32
CA ALA A 55 23.13 1.18 -10.78
C ALA A 55 24.34 1.84 -11.48
N GLY A 56 24.78 2.99 -10.97
CA GLY A 56 25.94 3.70 -11.51
C GLY A 56 27.26 3.11 -11.06
N ALA A 57 27.37 2.74 -9.79
CA ALA A 57 28.60 2.20 -9.21
C ALA A 57 28.95 0.80 -9.75
N ASP A 58 27.97 -0.11 -9.78
CA ASP A 58 28.22 -1.54 -10.00
C ASP A 58 27.80 -2.00 -11.41
N PHE A 59 26.85 -1.31 -12.04
CA PHE A 59 26.30 -1.69 -13.36
C PHE A 59 26.61 -0.69 -14.48
N GLY A 60 27.35 0.39 -14.20
CA GLY A 60 27.77 1.40 -15.19
C GLY A 60 26.62 2.20 -15.82
N LEU A 61 25.43 2.18 -15.22
CA LEU A 61 24.25 2.89 -15.71
C LEU A 61 24.20 4.31 -15.16
N ALA A 62 23.89 5.29 -16.01
CA ALA A 62 23.62 6.64 -15.52
C ALA A 62 22.46 6.60 -14.50
N SER A 63 22.68 7.12 -13.29
CA SER A 63 21.70 7.08 -12.20
C SER A 63 20.33 7.66 -12.57
N LYS A 64 20.30 8.65 -13.49
CA LYS A 64 19.03 9.20 -14.02
C LYS A 64 18.25 8.17 -14.83
N THR A 65 18.92 7.43 -15.71
CA THR A 65 18.30 6.37 -16.54
C THR A 65 17.85 5.19 -15.67
N ALA A 66 18.67 4.82 -14.68
CA ALA A 66 18.33 3.80 -13.70
C ALA A 66 17.11 4.19 -12.85
N ALA A 67 17.09 5.40 -12.28
CA ALA A 67 15.95 5.91 -11.52
C ALA A 67 14.68 5.99 -12.36
N LEU A 68 14.78 6.46 -13.62
CA LEU A 68 13.63 6.57 -14.51
C LEU A 68 13.08 5.19 -14.91
N SER A 69 13.93 4.26 -15.32
CA SER A 69 13.50 2.90 -15.67
C SER A 69 12.88 2.18 -14.47
N PHE A 70 13.47 2.33 -13.28
CA PHE A 70 12.92 1.82 -12.03
C PHE A 70 11.55 2.45 -11.72
N LEU A 71 11.43 3.77 -11.74
CA LEU A 71 10.17 4.47 -11.43
C LEU A 71 9.05 4.12 -12.42
N VAL A 72 9.36 4.09 -13.72
CA VAL A 72 8.39 3.80 -14.78
C VAL A 72 7.94 2.34 -14.73
N ALA A 73 8.88 1.39 -14.62
CA ALA A 73 8.53 -0.04 -14.50
C ALA A 73 7.66 -0.30 -13.27
N PHE A 74 8.05 0.25 -12.12
CA PHE A 74 7.26 0.15 -10.89
C PHE A 74 5.86 0.77 -11.05
N GLY A 75 5.80 2.00 -11.55
CA GLY A 75 4.57 2.78 -11.64
C GLY A 75 3.54 2.13 -12.56
N ILE A 76 3.95 1.68 -13.74
CA ILE A 76 3.07 1.00 -14.70
C ILE A 76 2.53 -0.30 -14.09
N VAL A 77 3.41 -1.13 -13.55
CA VAL A 77 3.01 -2.43 -13.00
C VAL A 77 2.07 -2.26 -11.81
N LYS A 78 2.39 -1.33 -10.90
CA LYS A 78 1.52 -1.02 -9.76
C LYS A 78 0.15 -0.52 -10.22
N ALA A 79 0.10 0.37 -11.22
CA ALA A 79 -1.17 0.89 -11.73
C ALA A 79 -2.06 -0.24 -12.29
N LEU A 80 -1.47 -1.15 -13.08
CA LEU A 80 -2.19 -2.30 -13.65
C LEU A 80 -2.62 -3.29 -12.57
N ALA A 81 -1.74 -3.63 -11.62
CA ALA A 81 -2.04 -4.53 -10.52
C ALA A 81 -3.16 -3.98 -9.62
N ASN A 82 -3.11 -2.68 -9.31
CA ASN A 82 -4.13 -2.01 -8.52
C ASN A 82 -5.48 -1.94 -9.23
N LEU A 83 -5.49 -1.74 -10.56
CA LEU A 83 -6.71 -1.80 -11.36
C LEU A 83 -7.32 -3.22 -11.34
N ALA A 84 -6.49 -4.25 -11.44
CA ALA A 84 -6.93 -5.65 -11.39
C ALA A 84 -7.39 -6.08 -10.00
N ALA A 85 -6.80 -5.52 -8.94
CA ALA A 85 -7.06 -5.91 -7.55
C ALA A 85 -8.55 -5.81 -7.18
N GLY A 86 -9.26 -4.79 -7.66
CA GLY A 86 -10.70 -4.62 -7.39
C GLY A 86 -11.51 -5.83 -7.86
N GLY A 87 -11.54 -6.09 -9.17
CA GLY A 87 -12.33 -7.20 -9.72
C GLY A 87 -11.83 -8.59 -9.31
N LEU A 88 -10.53 -8.72 -9.03
CA LEU A 88 -9.99 -9.97 -8.49
C LEU A 88 -10.42 -10.17 -7.02
N SER A 89 -10.57 -9.09 -6.24
CA SER A 89 -10.92 -9.16 -4.81
C SER A 89 -12.37 -9.61 -4.60
N ASP A 90 -13.23 -9.26 -5.55
CA ASP A 90 -14.63 -9.71 -5.57
C ASP A 90 -14.73 -11.23 -5.85
N ARG A 91 -13.77 -11.80 -6.58
CA ARG A 91 -13.76 -13.23 -6.97
C ARG A 91 -13.00 -14.12 -5.99
N LEU A 92 -11.80 -13.73 -5.59
CA LEU A 92 -10.89 -14.51 -4.73
C LEU A 92 -11.03 -14.17 -3.25
N GLY A 93 -11.78 -13.11 -2.93
CA GLY A 93 -11.85 -12.54 -1.60
C GLY A 93 -10.61 -11.72 -1.24
N ARG A 94 -10.81 -10.74 -0.36
CA ARG A 94 -9.79 -9.78 0.08
C ARG A 94 -8.54 -10.47 0.65
N LYS A 95 -8.72 -11.47 1.52
CA LYS A 95 -7.61 -12.20 2.16
C LYS A 95 -6.74 -12.93 1.13
N GLY A 96 -7.35 -13.54 0.11
CA GLY A 96 -6.63 -14.29 -0.92
C GLY A 96 -5.68 -13.38 -1.72
N ILE A 97 -6.15 -12.18 -2.07
CA ILE A 97 -5.32 -11.20 -2.79
C ILE A 97 -4.16 -10.68 -1.94
N LEU A 98 -4.41 -10.35 -0.67
CA LEU A 98 -3.35 -9.89 0.22
C LEU A 98 -2.24 -10.94 0.35
N VAL A 99 -2.60 -12.22 0.49
CA VAL A 99 -1.63 -13.31 0.55
C VAL A 99 -0.88 -13.46 -0.77
N ALA A 100 -1.58 -13.39 -1.91
CA ALA A 100 -0.94 -13.47 -3.23
C ALA A 100 0.06 -12.32 -3.45
N GLY A 101 -0.30 -11.09 -3.05
CA GLY A 101 0.59 -9.94 -3.06
C GLY A 101 1.86 -10.23 -2.26
N TRP A 102 1.73 -10.70 -1.02
CA TRP A 102 2.86 -11.06 -0.17
C TRP A 102 3.74 -12.18 -0.74
N LEU A 103 3.16 -13.21 -1.34
CA LEU A 103 3.92 -14.29 -2.00
C LEU A 103 4.79 -13.75 -3.15
N VAL A 104 4.28 -12.77 -3.89
CA VAL A 104 5.03 -12.11 -4.97
C VAL A 104 6.12 -11.17 -4.43
N GLY A 105 5.87 -10.50 -3.29
CA GLY A 105 6.82 -9.56 -2.68
C GLY A 105 7.97 -10.23 -1.92
N LEU A 106 7.75 -11.40 -1.31
CA LEU A 106 8.73 -12.12 -0.50
C LEU A 106 10.08 -12.40 -1.21
N PRO A 107 10.13 -12.81 -2.49
CA PRO A 107 11.42 -13.05 -3.17
C PRO A 107 12.19 -11.78 -3.52
N VAL A 108 11.59 -10.58 -3.46
CA VAL A 108 12.21 -9.33 -3.95
C VAL A 108 13.56 -9.02 -3.28
N PRO A 109 13.70 -9.04 -1.94
CA PRO A 109 14.98 -8.71 -1.29
C PRO A 109 16.10 -9.68 -1.68
N VAL A 110 15.79 -10.98 -1.81
CA VAL A 110 16.75 -12.02 -2.22
C VAL A 110 17.18 -11.77 -3.66
N MET A 111 16.24 -11.41 -4.53
CA MET A 111 16.52 -11.16 -5.94
C MET A 111 17.38 -9.91 -6.17
N ILE A 112 17.21 -8.87 -5.34
CA ILE A 112 18.08 -7.68 -5.34
C ILE A 112 19.46 -8.04 -4.77
N MET A 113 19.52 -8.78 -3.67
CA MET A 113 20.78 -9.15 -3.01
C MET A 113 21.68 -10.01 -3.89
N LEU A 114 21.10 -10.87 -4.71
CA LEU A 114 21.82 -11.78 -5.60
C LEU A 114 21.84 -11.32 -7.05
N ALA A 115 21.49 -10.06 -7.34
CA ALA A 115 21.30 -9.56 -8.71
C ALA A 115 22.63 -9.57 -9.51
N PRO A 116 22.77 -10.41 -10.56
CA PRO A 116 23.97 -10.40 -11.40
C PRO A 116 23.95 -9.27 -12.45
N THR A 117 22.78 -8.73 -12.78
CA THR A 117 22.61 -7.64 -13.76
C THR A 117 21.48 -6.70 -13.35
N TRP A 118 21.47 -5.47 -13.88
CA TRP A 118 20.42 -4.48 -13.60
C TRP A 118 19.01 -4.96 -13.94
N ASN A 119 18.86 -5.84 -14.95
CA ASN A 119 17.56 -6.38 -15.33
C ASN A 119 16.91 -7.20 -14.20
N TRP A 120 17.70 -7.82 -13.31
CA TRP A 120 17.17 -8.49 -12.12
C TRP A 120 16.61 -7.49 -11.11
N VAL A 121 17.23 -6.32 -10.96
CA VAL A 121 16.72 -5.23 -10.12
C VAL A 121 15.43 -4.66 -10.70
N VAL A 122 15.36 -4.46 -12.01
CA VAL A 122 14.13 -4.03 -12.69
C VAL A 122 13.02 -5.07 -12.53
N LEU A 123 13.33 -6.36 -12.70
CA LEU A 123 12.37 -7.45 -12.47
C LEU A 123 11.90 -7.49 -11.00
N ALA A 124 12.80 -7.28 -10.04
CA ALA A 124 12.46 -7.26 -8.62
C ALA A 124 11.50 -6.13 -8.30
N ASN A 125 11.74 -4.99 -8.91
CA ASN A 125 10.89 -3.82 -8.81
C ASN A 125 9.52 -3.99 -9.48
N VAL A 126 9.44 -4.76 -10.58
CA VAL A 126 8.16 -5.20 -11.17
C VAL A 126 7.38 -6.04 -10.16
N LEU A 127 8.00 -7.05 -9.54
CA LEU A 127 7.34 -7.87 -8.52
C LEU A 127 6.87 -7.03 -7.31
N LEU A 128 7.68 -6.06 -6.90
CA LEU A 128 7.33 -5.12 -5.83
C LEU A 128 6.15 -4.22 -6.22
N GLY A 129 6.06 -3.82 -7.49
CA GLY A 129 4.90 -3.13 -8.05
C GLY A 129 3.63 -3.98 -7.99
N ILE A 130 3.71 -5.28 -8.27
CA ILE A 130 2.58 -6.22 -8.14
C ILE A 130 2.17 -6.34 -6.67
N ASN A 131 3.13 -6.60 -5.78
CA ASN A 131 2.89 -6.69 -4.34
C ASN A 131 2.15 -5.46 -3.81
N GLN A 132 2.59 -4.25 -4.16
CA GLN A 132 1.96 -2.99 -3.75
C GLN A 132 0.66 -2.64 -4.47
N GLY A 133 0.35 -3.28 -5.61
CA GLY A 133 -0.93 -3.10 -6.28
C GLY A 133 -2.01 -4.04 -5.74
N LEU A 134 -1.60 -5.20 -5.22
CA LEU A 134 -2.53 -6.20 -4.67
C LEU A 134 -2.79 -5.99 -3.17
N CYS A 135 -1.81 -5.48 -2.42
CA CYS A 135 -1.92 -5.17 -0.99
C CYS A 135 -2.47 -3.76 -0.74
#